data_AF-A0A2N0NXV8-F1
#
_entry.id   AF-A0A2N0NXV8-F1
#
_cell.length_a   1.000
_cell.length_b   1.000
_cell.length_c   1.000
_cell.angle_alpha   90.00
_cell.angle_beta   90.00
_cell.angle_gamma   90.00
#
_symmetry.space_group_name_H-M   'P 1'
#
loop_
_entity.id
_entity.type
_entity.pdbx_description
1 polymer ?
#
loop_
_entity_poly.entity_id
_entity_poly.type
_entity_poly.pdbx_seq_one_letter_code
_entity_poly.pdbx_strand_id
1 'polypeptide(L)'
;MDVKQQKEFLVKAYHECLYQEKSLRRPIFYYKDKIIEIRRKLEPTEEDFEKEIRLERDLRKYERKIRGDYETLMVIKESIIKRIIKIKTELKTKKKYQNNLKV
;
A
#
# COMPACT_ATOMS: atom_id res chain seq x y z
N MET A 1 11.71 20.22 -15.40
CA MET A 1 10.35 19.64 -15.41
C MET A 1 9.40 20.64 -14.78
N ASP A 2 8.34 21.03 -15.47
CA ASP A 2 7.35 22.00 -14.99
C ASP A 2 6.64 21.51 -13.72
N VAL A 3 6.15 22.42 -12.87
CA VAL A 3 5.46 22.09 -11.60
C VAL A 3 4.20 21.24 -11.85
N LYS A 4 3.51 21.46 -12.97
CA LYS A 4 2.37 20.62 -13.38
C LYS A 4 2.82 19.19 -13.70
N GLN A 5 3.90 19.05 -14.47
CA GLN A 5 4.50 17.75 -14.80
C GLN A 5 5.04 17.02 -13.56
N GLN A 6 5.65 17.74 -12.61
CA GLN A 6 6.07 17.19 -11.31
C GLN A 6 4.89 16.63 -10.51
N LYS A 7 3.79 17.38 -10.44
CA LYS A 7 2.58 16.93 -9.75
C LYS A 7 2.00 15.68 -10.41
N GLU A 8 1.90 15.65 -11.73
CA GLU A 8 1.39 14.47 -12.46
C GLU A 8 2.27 13.24 -12.25
N PHE A 9 3.59 13.40 -12.31
CA PHE A 9 4.54 12.33 -12.02
C PHE A 9 4.36 11.77 -10.60
N LEU A 10 4.27 12.64 -9.60
CA LEU A 10 4.09 12.22 -8.20
C LEU A 10 2.74 11.51 -7.97
N VAL A 11 1.67 11.94 -8.64
CA VAL A 11 0.37 11.26 -8.55
C VAL A 11 0.45 9.86 -9.17
N LYS A 12 1.11 9.70 -10.33
CA LYS A 12 1.33 8.38 -10.92
C LYS A 12 2.16 7.47 -10.00
N ALA A 13 3.25 7.98 -9.45
CA ALA A 13 4.08 7.25 -8.50
C ALA A 13 3.29 6.84 -7.23
N TYR A 14 2.41 7.71 -6.73
CA TYR A 14 1.52 7.39 -5.61
C TYR A 14 0.57 6.23 -5.93
N HIS A 15 -0.07 6.25 -7.11
CA HIS A 15 -0.95 5.16 -7.54
C HIS A 15 -0.19 3.84 -7.72
N GLU A 16 1.03 3.89 -8.25
CA GLU A 16 1.90 2.72 -8.33
C GLU A 16 2.20 2.14 -6.94
N CYS A 17 2.50 3.00 -5.95
CA CYS A 17 2.66 2.54 -4.58
C CYS A 17 1.40 1.85 -4.01
N LEU A 18 0.20 2.36 -4.33
CA LEU A 18 -1.05 1.71 -3.90
C LEU A 18 -1.25 0.34 -4.57
N TYR A 19 -0.89 0.22 -5.84
CA TYR A 19 -0.95 -1.05 -6.56
C TYR A 19 0.00 -2.08 -5.96
N GLN A 20 1.24 -1.69 -5.69
CA GLN A 20 2.24 -2.53 -5.04
C GLN A 20 1.80 -2.95 -3.63
N GLU A 21 1.22 -2.02 -2.86
CA GLU A 21 0.70 -2.31 -1.52
C GLU A 21 -0.38 -3.40 -1.57
N LYS A 22 -1.32 -3.26 -2.51
CA LYS A 22 -2.38 -4.25 -2.75
C LYS A 22 -1.80 -5.60 -3.17
N SER A 23 -0.79 -5.59 -4.04
CA SER A 23 -0.10 -6.81 -4.50
C SER A 23 0.55 -7.56 -3.33
N LEU A 24 1.31 -6.85 -2.48
CA LEU A 24 1.98 -7.44 -1.32
C LEU A 24 0.99 -8.08 -0.34
N ARG A 25 -0.16 -7.43 -0.13
CA ARG A 25 -1.19 -7.91 0.81
C ARG A 25 -2.06 -9.04 0.26
N ARG A 26 -2.23 -9.15 -1.07
CA ARG A 26 -3.14 -10.14 -1.68
C ARG A 26 -2.87 -11.58 -1.23
N PRO A 27 -1.62 -12.08 -1.14
CA PRO A 27 -1.36 -13.43 -0.65
C PRO A 27 -1.74 -13.62 0.83
N ILE A 28 -1.62 -12.59 1.68
CA ILE A 28 -2.04 -12.66 3.09
C ILE A 28 -3.53 -13.00 3.18
N PHE A 29 -4.36 -12.32 2.39
CA PHE A 29 -5.80 -12.59 2.36
C PHE A 29 -6.09 -14.02 1.88
N TYR A 30 -5.42 -14.46 0.82
CA TYR A 30 -5.55 -15.84 0.35
C TYR A 30 -5.27 -16.88 1.45
N TYR A 31 -4.15 -16.75 2.17
CA TYR A 31 -3.82 -17.66 3.27
C TYR A 31 -4.88 -17.61 4.37
N LYS A 32 -5.31 -16.40 4.78
CA LYS A 32 -6.33 -16.23 5.82
C LYS A 32 -7.66 -16.85 5.43
N ASP A 33 -8.11 -16.64 4.19
CA ASP A 33 -9.35 -17.22 3.68
C ASP A 33 -9.28 -18.75 3.70
N LYS A 34 -8.16 -19.35 3.26
CA LYS A 34 -7.96 -20.80 3.31
C LYS A 34 -7.94 -21.38 4.72
N ILE A 35 -7.34 -20.67 5.69
CA ILE A 35 -7.38 -21.07 7.10
C ILE A 35 -8.82 -21.01 7.63
N ILE A 36 -9.57 -19.95 7.30
CA ILE A 36 -10.97 -19.80 7.73
C ILE A 36 -11.87 -20.88 7.09
N GLU A 37 -11.67 -21.20 5.81
CA GLU A 37 -12.39 -22.28 5.12
C GLU A 37 -12.23 -23.61 5.86
N ILE A 38 -10.99 -23.94 6.28
CA ILE A 38 -10.71 -25.17 7.03
C ILE A 38 -11.40 -25.16 8.40
N ARG A 39 -11.24 -24.06 9.16
CA ARG A 39 -11.83 -23.90 10.50
C ARG A 39 -13.36 -23.97 10.53
N ARG A 40 -14.02 -23.71 9.39
CA ARG A 40 -15.48 -23.72 9.26
C ARG A 40 -16.06 -25.06 8.84
N LYS A 41 -15.23 -26.07 8.56
CA LYS A 41 -15.72 -27.42 8.26
C LYS A 41 -16.49 -27.99 9.44
N LEU A 42 -17.64 -28.61 9.17
CA LEU A 42 -18.49 -29.24 10.19
C LEU A 42 -17.85 -30.51 10.77
N GLU A 43 -17.13 -31.26 9.93
CA GLU A 43 -16.41 -32.48 10.29
C GLU A 43 -14.96 -32.38 9.79
N PRO A 44 -14.06 -31.73 10.56
CA PRO A 44 -12.65 -31.60 10.19
C PRO A 44 -11.91 -32.94 10.36
N THR A 45 -11.01 -33.25 9.43
CA THR A 45 -10.14 -34.44 9.49
C THR A 45 -8.75 -34.10 10.07
N GLU A 46 -7.95 -35.10 10.43
CA GLU A 46 -6.54 -34.88 10.83
C GLU A 46 -5.73 -34.13 9.75
N GLU A 47 -5.97 -34.45 8.48
CA GLU A 47 -5.34 -33.74 7.34
C GLU A 47 -5.70 -32.25 7.30
N ASP A 48 -6.92 -31.90 7.69
CA ASP A 48 -7.36 -30.50 7.77
C ASP A 48 -6.58 -29.72 8.81
N PHE A 49 -6.34 -30.31 9.99
CA PHE A 49 -5.52 -29.71 11.04
C PHE A 49 -4.06 -29.54 10.60
N GLU A 50 -3.48 -30.56 9.95
CA GLU A 50 -2.11 -30.45 9.41
C GLU A 50 -2.00 -29.35 8.36
N LYS A 51 -3.01 -29.25 7.49
CA LYS A 51 -3.08 -28.23 6.44
C LYS A 51 -3.23 -26.83 7.03
N GLU A 52 -4.06 -26.67 8.05
CA GLU A 52 -4.20 -25.42 8.79
C GLU A 52 -2.85 -24.97 9.37
N ILE A 53 -2.17 -25.84 10.12
CA ILE A 53 -0.87 -25.54 10.73
C ILE A 53 0.16 -25.15 9.66
N ARG A 54 0.17 -25.86 8.52
CA ARG A 54 1.07 -25.53 7.40
C ARG A 54 0.76 -24.15 6.83
N LEU A 55 -0.50 -23.84 6.57
CA LEU A 55 -0.93 -22.53 6.05
C LEU A 55 -0.59 -21.40 7.03
N GLU A 56 -0.76 -21.59 8.33
CA GLU A 56 -0.36 -20.59 9.34
C GLU A 56 1.15 -20.37 9.39
N ARG A 57 1.95 -21.42 9.22
CA ARG A 57 3.42 -21.29 9.14
C ARG A 57 3.84 -20.56 7.88
N ASP A 58 3.24 -20.88 6.74
CA ASP A 58 3.55 -20.25 5.47
C ASP A 58 3.10 -18.79 5.42
N LEU A 59 1.94 -18.47 6.00
CA LEU A 59 1.49 -17.10 6.22
C LEU A 59 2.51 -16.30 7.02
N ARG A 60 2.97 -16.82 8.16
CA ARG A 60 3.99 -16.17 8.99
C ARG A 60 5.32 -15.97 8.25
N LYS A 61 5.74 -16.95 7.45
CA LYS A 61 6.95 -16.83 6.60
C LYS A 61 6.77 -15.73 5.57
N TYR A 62 5.62 -15.69 4.91
CA TYR A 62 5.33 -14.67 3.89
C TYR A 62 5.28 -13.27 4.50
N GLU A 63 4.54 -13.09 5.61
CA GLU A 63 4.47 -11.81 6.33
C GLU A 63 5.87 -11.30 6.75
N ARG A 64 6.74 -12.20 7.24
CA ARG A 64 8.13 -11.85 7.55
C ARG A 64 8.92 -11.44 6.31
N LYS A 65 8.75 -12.17 5.20
CA LYS A 65 9.46 -11.89 3.95
C LYS A 65 9.11 -10.51 3.39
N ILE A 66 7.83 -10.15 3.38
CA ILE A 66 7.38 -8.88 2.79
C ILE A 66 7.48 -7.69 3.73
N ARG A 67 7.82 -7.90 5.02
CA ARG A 67 7.83 -6.84 6.02
C ARG A 67 8.72 -5.66 5.60
N GLY A 68 9.95 -5.95 5.16
CA GLY A 68 10.90 -4.92 4.72
C GLY A 68 10.42 -4.17 3.46
N ASP A 69 9.87 -4.91 2.50
CA ASP A 69 9.31 -4.32 1.27
C ASP A 69 8.12 -3.42 1.60
N TYR A 70 7.24 -3.85 2.51
CA TYR A 70 6.09 -3.08 2.96
C TYR A 70 6.51 -1.81 3.71
N GLU A 71 7.45 -1.92 4.65
CA GLU A 71 7.99 -0.75 5.39
C GLU A 71 8.63 0.26 4.42
N THR A 72 9.43 -0.21 3.46
CA THR A 72 10.05 0.63 2.43
C THR A 72 9.00 1.33 1.57
N LEU A 73 7.99 0.60 1.13
CA LEU A 73 6.89 1.13 0.32
C LEU A 73 6.12 2.22 1.07
N MET A 74 5.87 2.05 2.37
CA MET A 74 5.22 3.05 3.21
C MET A 74 6.04 4.33 3.32
N VAL A 75 7.36 4.22 3.53
CA VAL A 75 8.25 5.38 3.57
C VAL A 75 8.23 6.15 2.25
N ILE A 76 8.29 5.45 1.11
CA ILE A 76 8.23 6.06 -0.22
C ILE A 76 6.88 6.78 -0.41
N LYS A 77 5.78 6.09 -0.10
CA LYS A 77 4.42 6.62 -0.21
C LYS A 77 4.23 7.89 0.62
N GLU A 78 4.71 7.92 1.86
CA GLU A 78 4.68 9.10 2.73
C GLU A 78 5.49 10.27 2.15
N SER A 79 6.68 10.00 1.62
CA SER A 79 7.53 11.00 0.97
C SER A 79 6.83 11.65 -0.23
N ILE A 80 6.16 10.83 -1.06
CA ILE A 80 5.37 11.31 -2.20
C ILE A 80 4.22 12.20 -1.72
N ILE A 81 3.46 11.78 -0.71
CA ILE A 81 2.36 12.57 -0.15
C ILE A 81 2.86 13.93 0.34
N LYS A 82 3.95 13.96 1.13
CA LYS A 82 4.57 15.20 1.64
C LYS A 82 4.95 16.15 0.50
N ARG A 83 5.55 15.63 -0.58
CA ARG A 83 5.90 16.42 -1.77
C ARG A 83 4.68 16.97 -2.49
N ILE A 84 3.63 16.16 -2.69
CA ILE A 84 2.38 16.61 -3.31
C ILE A 84 1.74 17.75 -2.50
N ILE A 85 1.70 17.63 -1.17
CA ILE A 85 1.16 18.67 -0.29
C ILE A 85 1.97 19.97 -0.44
N LYS A 86 3.31 19.89 -0.39
CA LYS A 86 4.19 21.05 -0.55
C LYS A 86 3.94 21.79 -1.88
N ILE A 87 3.89 21.06 -2.99
CA ILE A 87 3.62 21.65 -4.31
C ILE A 87 2.23 22.31 -4.35
N LYS A 88 1.20 21.66 -3.79
CA LYS A 88 -0.15 22.25 -3.73
C LYS A 88 -0.16 23.56 -2.94
N THR A 89 0.53 23.61 -1.81
CA THR A 89 0.65 24.82 -0.99
C THR A 89 1.37 25.94 -1.74
N GLU A 90 2.50 25.65 -2.37
CA GLU A 90 3.26 26.63 -3.15
C GLU A 90 2.44 27.20 -4.32
N LEU A 91 1.71 26.35 -5.06
CA LEU A 91 0.83 26.79 -6.14
C LEU A 91 -0.31 27.69 -5.62
N LYS A 92 -0.90 27.36 -4.47
CA LYS A 92 -1.95 28.17 -3.84
C LYS A 92 -1.42 29.55 -3.43
N THR A 93 -0.22 29.59 -2.83
CA THR A 93 0.45 30.83 -2.43
C THR A 93 0.77 31.70 -3.64
N LYS A 94 1.38 31.13 -4.69
CA LYS A 94 1.68 31.86 -5.94
C LYS A 94 0.42 32.46 -6.58
N LYS A 95 -0.68 31.70 -6.63
CA LYS A 95 -1.97 32.19 -7.14
C LYS A 95 -2.50 33.37 -6.33
N LYS A 96 -2.39 33.33 -5.00
CA LYS A 96 -2.80 34.44 -4.12
C LYS A 96 -1.97 35.70 -4.37
N TYR A 97 -0.64 35.58 -4.47
CA TYR A 97 0.23 36.71 -4.79
C TYR A 97 -0.08 37.32 -6.17
N GLN A 98 -0.25 36.50 -7.20
CA GLN A 98 -0.60 36.98 -8.54
C GLN A 98 -1.95 37.72 -8.57
N ASN A 99 -2.94 37.25 -7.81
CA ASN A 99 -4.23 37.93 -7.72
C ASN A 99 -4.10 39.29 -7.03
N ASN A 100 -3.29 39.38 -5.97
CA ASN A 100 -3.08 40.64 -5.24
C ASN A 100 -2.27 41.68 -6.04
N LEU A 101 -1.44 41.25 -7.00
CA LEU A 101 -0.67 42.14 -7.89
C LEU A 101 -1.44 42.60 -9.13
N LYS A 102 -2.63 42.03 -9.37
CA LYS A 102 -3.55 42.41 -10.45
C LYS A 102 -4.63 43.40 -9.99
N VAL A 103 -4.58 43.81 -8.72
CA VAL A 103 -5.34 44.91 -8.11
C VAL A 103 -4.46 46.14 -8.12
#